data_AF-A0A2M7ZZM4-F1
#
_entry.id   AF-A0A2M7ZZM4-F1
#
_cell.length_a   1.000
_cell.length_b   1.000
_cell.length_c   1.000
_cell.angle_alpha   90.00
_cell.angle_beta   90.00
_cell.angle_gamma   90.00
#
_symmetry.space_group_name_H-M   'P 1'
#
loop_
_entity.id
_entity.type
_entity.pdbx_description
1 polymer ?
#
loop_
_entity_poly.entity_id
_entity_poly.type
_entity_poly.pdbx_seq_one_letter_code
_entity_poly.pdbx_strand_id
1 'polypeptide(L)'
;MATEFDWKKTVGAIAPTLATMLGGPLAGTAVAALSNIFFGTGDKSEAEVQQAVLTGLTPEKIVEMRKIDKEHEATMAKIGFDYAKLSTSQELAYVDDTKDARKYKDDKTFWLGVVILLVFALTMSMSLYGSYQILQGGITVKDVSIVAAVSGFIGSIIGYISANAQQVVSYFYGSSSGSKQKTDAMTDSFKSIKIK
;
A
#
# COMPACT_ATOMS: atom_id res chain seq x y z
N MET A 1 16.44 -30.39 -5.63
CA MET A 1 16.24 -28.93 -5.49
C MET A 1 17.58 -28.34 -5.10
N ALA A 2 18.31 -27.78 -6.06
CA ALA A 2 19.62 -27.20 -5.81
C ALA A 2 19.45 -25.98 -4.92
N THR A 3 20.13 -25.95 -3.79
CA THR A 3 20.32 -24.76 -2.97
C THR A 3 20.92 -23.68 -3.87
N GLU A 4 20.15 -22.64 -4.22
CA GLU A 4 20.70 -21.46 -4.88
C GLU A 4 21.85 -20.93 -4.01
N PHE A 5 23.07 -21.01 -4.53
CA PHE A 5 24.21 -20.43 -3.85
C PHE A 5 24.04 -18.91 -3.85
N ASP A 6 23.85 -18.35 -2.66
CA ASP A 6 23.69 -16.92 -2.44
C ASP A 6 25.07 -16.24 -2.50
N TRP A 7 25.56 -16.02 -3.73
CA TRP A 7 26.86 -15.41 -3.98
C TRP A 7 26.98 -14.00 -3.39
N LYS A 8 25.85 -13.29 -3.25
CA LYS A 8 25.78 -11.97 -2.62
C LYS A 8 26.14 -12.04 -1.14
N LYS A 9 25.77 -13.12 -0.43
CA LYS A 9 26.22 -13.35 0.95
C LYS A 9 27.71 -13.68 1.04
N THR A 10 28.25 -14.43 0.09
CA THR A 10 29.70 -14.73 0.02
C THR A 10 30.51 -13.46 -0.22
N VAL A 11 30.06 -12.60 -1.13
CA VAL A 11 30.64 -11.27 -1.34
C VAL A 11 30.47 -10.41 -0.09
N GLY A 12 29.30 -10.45 0.57
CA GLY A 12 29.04 -9.73 1.82
C GLY A 12 29.96 -10.11 2.99
N ALA A 13 30.45 -11.35 3.04
CA ALA A 13 31.43 -11.78 4.04
C ALA A 13 32.86 -11.24 3.76
N ILE A 14 33.17 -10.88 2.52
CA ILE A 14 34.51 -10.45 2.09
C ILE A 14 34.59 -8.94 1.94
N ALA A 15 33.53 -8.34 1.38
CA ALA A 15 33.39 -6.95 0.94
C ALA A 15 31.95 -6.45 1.25
N PRO A 16 31.68 -6.00 2.49
CA PRO A 16 30.33 -5.59 2.93
C PRO A 16 29.77 -4.37 2.18
N THR A 17 30.64 -3.45 1.76
CA THR A 17 30.23 -2.21 1.09
C THR A 17 29.77 -2.52 -0.34
N LEU A 18 30.53 -3.33 -1.07
CA LEU A 18 30.15 -3.82 -2.39
C LEU A 18 28.87 -4.67 -2.34
N ALA A 19 28.67 -5.49 -1.31
CA ALA A 19 27.43 -6.26 -1.14
C ALA A 19 26.21 -5.37 -0.89
N THR A 20 26.35 -4.31 -0.09
CA THR A 20 25.29 -3.32 0.13
C THR A 20 24.98 -2.58 -1.18
N MET A 21 26.00 -2.27 -1.98
CA MET A 21 25.84 -1.67 -3.30
C MET A 21 25.12 -2.62 -4.28
N LEU A 22 25.45 -3.92 -4.30
CA LEU A 22 24.78 -4.95 -5.11
C LEU A 22 23.29 -5.11 -4.80
N GLY A 23 22.88 -4.84 -3.56
CA GLY A 23 21.46 -4.84 -3.15
C GLY A 23 20.77 -3.48 -3.29
N GLY A 24 21.49 -2.44 -3.70
CA GLY A 24 21.04 -1.05 -3.72
C GLY A 24 21.06 -0.41 -5.10
N PRO A 25 20.75 0.89 -5.20
CA PRO A 25 20.72 1.63 -6.48
C PRO A 25 22.09 1.72 -7.17
N LEU A 26 23.17 1.37 -6.47
CA LEU A 26 24.54 1.36 -6.97
C LEU A 26 24.99 -0.04 -7.43
N ALA A 27 24.07 -0.98 -7.62
CA ALA A 27 24.40 -2.37 -7.96
C ALA A 27 25.26 -2.48 -9.23
N GLY A 28 24.96 -1.68 -10.26
CA GLY A 28 25.76 -1.66 -11.50
C GLY A 28 27.23 -1.29 -11.27
N THR A 29 27.53 -0.39 -10.34
CA THR A 29 28.92 -0.02 -10.01
C THR A 29 29.66 -1.11 -9.24
N ALA A 30 28.95 -1.86 -8.40
CA ALA A 30 29.53 -3.01 -7.70
C ALA A 30 29.77 -4.20 -8.65
N VAL A 31 28.87 -4.45 -9.61
CA VAL A 31 29.07 -5.45 -10.66
C VAL A 31 30.27 -5.09 -11.54
N ALA A 32 30.42 -3.82 -11.93
CA ALA A 32 31.57 -3.36 -12.70
C ALA A 32 32.91 -3.50 -11.93
N ALA A 33 32.92 -3.19 -10.63
CA ALA A 33 34.10 -3.38 -9.79
C ALA A 33 34.50 -4.86 -9.68
N LEU A 34 33.53 -5.75 -9.46
CA LEU A 34 33.77 -7.19 -9.42
C LEU A 34 34.19 -7.73 -10.80
N SER A 35 33.58 -7.25 -11.87
CA SER A 35 33.94 -7.60 -13.25
C SER A 35 35.41 -7.24 -13.53
N ASN A 36 35.88 -6.07 -13.10
CA ASN A 36 37.29 -5.68 -13.23
C ASN A 36 38.23 -6.63 -12.47
N ILE A 37 37.83 -7.11 -11.30
CA ILE A 37 38.67 -8.02 -10.50
C ILE A 37 38.77 -9.40 -11.17
N PHE A 38 37.66 -9.95 -11.64
CA PHE A 38 37.63 -11.32 -12.17
C PHE A 38 38.03 -11.39 -13.65
N PHE A 39 37.68 -10.38 -14.45
CA PHE A 39 37.84 -10.40 -15.91
C PHE A 39 38.75 -9.28 -16.45
N GLY A 40 39.15 -8.31 -15.62
CA GLY A 40 39.96 -7.17 -16.06
C GLY A 40 39.18 -6.13 -16.89
N THR A 41 37.87 -6.27 -17.01
CA THR A 41 36.98 -5.39 -17.78
C THR A 41 35.71 -5.08 -16.99
N GLY A 42 35.08 -3.91 -17.20
CA GLY A 42 33.91 -3.46 -16.43
C GLY A 42 32.56 -3.88 -17.01
N ASP A 43 32.53 -4.55 -18.16
CA ASP A 43 31.34 -4.71 -19.00
C ASP A 43 30.64 -6.07 -18.87
N LYS A 44 30.98 -6.88 -17.85
CA LYS A 44 30.35 -8.20 -17.68
C LYS A 44 29.01 -8.12 -16.98
N SER A 45 28.12 -9.02 -17.37
CA SER A 45 26.79 -9.13 -16.78
C SER A 45 26.84 -9.67 -15.35
N GLU A 46 25.82 -9.38 -14.55
CA GLU A 46 25.68 -9.88 -13.17
C GLU A 46 25.76 -11.41 -13.10
N ALA A 47 25.23 -12.11 -14.12
CA ALA A 47 25.27 -13.57 -14.22
C ALA A 47 26.69 -14.12 -14.46
N GLU A 48 27.50 -13.44 -15.29
CA GLU A 48 28.91 -13.83 -15.53
C GLU A 48 29.78 -13.58 -14.30
N VAL A 49 29.54 -12.47 -13.58
CA VAL A 49 30.23 -12.16 -12.33
C VAL A 49 29.86 -13.16 -11.24
N GLN A 50 28.59 -13.54 -11.12
CA GLN A 50 28.13 -14.60 -10.22
C GLN A 50 28.88 -15.92 -10.48
N GLN A 51 29.02 -16.31 -11.75
CA GLN A 51 29.71 -17.54 -12.11
C GLN A 51 31.22 -17.47 -11.80
N ALA A 52 31.85 -16.30 -11.97
CA ALA A 52 33.25 -16.09 -11.64
C ALA A 52 33.51 -16.12 -10.12
N VAL A 53 32.61 -15.53 -9.32
CA VAL A 53 32.66 -15.61 -7.85
C VAL A 53 32.50 -17.07 -7.38
N LEU A 54 31.67 -17.85 -8.06
CA LEU A 54 31.44 -19.27 -7.77
C LEU A 54 32.63 -20.18 -8.08
N THR A 55 33.36 -19.91 -9.16
CA THR A 55 34.36 -20.82 -9.74
C THR A 55 35.80 -20.37 -9.56
N GLY A 56 36.03 -19.07 -9.37
CA GLY A 56 37.34 -18.43 -9.47
C GLY A 56 37.79 -17.67 -8.22
N LEU A 57 37.25 -18.00 -7.03
CA LEU A 57 37.63 -17.34 -5.79
C LEU A 57 39.04 -17.77 -5.34
N THR A 58 40.08 -17.06 -5.79
CA THR A 58 41.46 -17.29 -5.32
C THR A 58 41.81 -16.36 -4.15
N PRO A 59 42.76 -16.73 -3.26
CA PRO A 59 43.19 -15.89 -2.15
C PRO A 59 43.61 -14.47 -2.57
N GLU A 60 44.25 -14.32 -3.74
CA GLU A 60 44.68 -13.04 -4.29
C GLU A 60 43.48 -12.16 -4.65
N LYS A 61 42.44 -12.75 -5.24
CA LYS A 61 41.20 -12.05 -5.62
C LYS A 61 40.40 -11.60 -4.41
N ILE A 62 40.42 -12.37 -3.32
CA ILE A 62 39.81 -11.99 -2.04
C ILE A 62 40.50 -10.75 -1.45
N VAL A 63 41.84 -10.70 -1.50
CA VAL A 63 42.61 -9.54 -1.01
C VAL A 63 42.34 -8.30 -1.88
N GLU A 64 42.30 -8.47 -3.19
CA GLU A 64 41.97 -7.41 -4.14
C GLU A 64 40.55 -6.85 -3.92
N MET A 65 39.56 -7.73 -3.77
CA MET A 65 38.19 -7.35 -3.42
C MET A 65 38.13 -6.55 -2.12
N ARG A 66 38.82 -6.98 -1.06
CA ARG A 66 38.83 -6.27 0.22
C ARG A 66 39.51 -4.91 0.13
N LYS A 67 40.53 -4.77 -0.72
CA LYS A 67 41.21 -3.49 -0.96
C LYS A 67 40.27 -2.50 -1.66
N ILE A 68 39.61 -2.95 -2.72
CA ILE A 68 38.65 -2.15 -3.48
C ILE A 68 37.44 -1.79 -2.62
N ASP A 69 36.94 -2.71 -1.79
CA ASP A 69 35.85 -2.44 -0.85
C ASP A 69 36.18 -1.29 0.11
N LYS A 70 37.39 -1.28 0.68
CA LYS A 70 37.86 -0.17 1.53
C LYS A 70 38.04 1.15 0.79
N GLU A 71 38.46 1.11 -0.48
CA GLU A 71 38.59 2.30 -1.31
C GLU A 71 37.22 2.89 -1.66
N HIS A 72 36.23 2.03 -1.93
CA HIS A 72 34.85 2.43 -2.11
C HIS A 72 34.25 3.00 -0.83
N GLU A 73 34.46 2.34 0.31
CA GLU A 73 34.03 2.84 1.62
C GLU A 73 34.59 4.25 1.89
N ALA A 74 35.90 4.44 1.67
CA ALA A 74 36.55 5.74 1.85
C ALA A 74 36.04 6.80 0.86
N THR A 75 35.79 6.43 -0.40
CA THR A 75 35.25 7.33 -1.42
C THR A 75 33.82 7.74 -1.08
N MET A 76 33.02 6.81 -0.59
CA MET A 76 31.60 7.04 -0.30
C MET A 76 31.43 7.81 1.01
N ALA A 77 32.30 7.57 1.99
CA ALA A 77 32.44 8.42 3.16
C ALA A 77 32.82 9.88 2.80
N LYS A 78 33.73 10.08 1.83
CA LYS A 78 34.07 11.43 1.33
C LYS A 78 32.91 12.13 0.62
N ILE A 79 32.08 11.37 -0.08
CA ILE A 79 30.87 11.88 -0.75
C ILE A 79 29.73 12.13 0.27
N GLY A 80 29.92 11.75 1.54
CA GLY A 80 28.93 11.89 2.60
C GLY A 80 27.79 10.87 2.52
N PHE A 81 28.01 9.77 1.78
CA PHE A 81 27.04 8.70 1.61
C PHE A 81 27.13 7.73 2.79
N ASP A 82 26.10 7.75 3.64
CA ASP A 82 26.04 6.94 4.86
C ASP A 82 25.17 5.70 4.62
N TYR A 83 25.82 4.55 4.45
CA TYR A 83 25.16 3.27 4.21
C TYR A 83 24.21 2.86 5.34
N ALA A 84 24.49 3.26 6.58
CA ALA A 84 23.64 2.95 7.74
C ALA A 84 22.31 3.72 7.71
N LYS A 85 22.30 4.92 7.11
CA LYS A 85 21.06 5.68 6.89
C LYS A 85 20.18 5.05 5.82
N LEU A 86 20.77 4.36 4.85
CA LEU A 86 20.04 3.77 3.73
C LEU A 86 19.17 2.59 4.16
N SER A 87 19.75 1.65 4.94
CA SER A 87 18.98 0.55 5.52
C SER A 87 17.88 1.05 6.46
N THR A 88 18.20 2.04 7.29
CA THR A 88 17.23 2.68 8.20
C THR A 88 16.11 3.36 7.41
N SER A 89 16.42 4.04 6.30
CA SER A 89 15.41 4.70 5.47
C SER A 89 14.49 3.71 4.74
N GLN A 90 14.99 2.56 4.33
CA GLN A 90 14.19 1.49 3.73
C GLN A 90 13.22 0.89 4.76
N GLU A 91 13.70 0.61 5.97
CA GLU A 91 12.85 0.10 7.05
C GLU A 91 11.82 1.14 7.47
N LEU A 92 12.21 2.42 7.59
CA LEU A 92 11.27 3.50 7.88
C LEU A 92 10.22 3.67 6.78
N ALA A 93 10.60 3.61 5.50
CA ALA A 93 9.64 3.67 4.39
C ALA A 93 8.65 2.50 4.41
N TYR A 94 9.12 1.28 4.72
CA TYR A 94 8.25 0.12 4.88
C TYR A 94 7.30 0.24 6.09
N VAL A 95 7.81 0.73 7.22
CA VAL A 95 7.01 0.99 8.41
C VAL A 95 6.01 2.13 8.17
N ASP A 96 6.37 3.14 7.40
CA ASP A 96 5.47 4.25 7.06
C ASP A 96 4.36 3.77 6.10
N ASP A 97 4.70 2.99 5.06
CA ASP A 97 3.73 2.40 4.13
C ASP A 97 2.71 1.49 4.87
N THR A 98 3.19 0.66 5.79
CA THR A 98 2.31 -0.20 6.61
C THR A 98 1.45 0.57 7.62
N LYS A 99 1.91 1.74 8.10
CA LYS A 99 1.14 2.64 8.97
C LYS A 99 0.10 3.43 8.17
N ASP A 100 0.42 3.90 6.98
CA ASP A 100 -0.47 4.70 6.14
C ASP A 100 -1.69 3.87 5.69
N ALA A 101 -1.47 2.57 5.40
CA ALA A 101 -2.55 1.61 5.15
C ALA A 101 -3.58 1.50 6.30
N ARG A 102 -3.19 1.83 7.54
CA ARG A 102 -4.07 1.79 8.73
C ARG A 102 -4.65 3.15 9.11
N LYS A 103 -4.08 4.25 8.60
CA LYS A 103 -4.40 5.61 9.02
C LYS A 103 -5.73 6.13 8.44
N TYR A 104 -6.13 5.67 7.25
CA TYR A 104 -7.32 6.16 6.56
C TYR A 104 -8.60 5.34 6.80
N LYS A 105 -8.57 4.39 7.73
CA LYS A 105 -9.74 3.58 8.06
C LYS A 105 -10.64 4.32 9.05
N ASP A 106 -11.49 5.20 8.52
CA ASP A 106 -12.49 5.92 9.33
C ASP A 106 -13.70 5.01 9.62
N ASP A 107 -13.51 4.11 10.60
CA ASP A 107 -14.50 3.11 11.01
C ASP A 107 -15.85 3.74 11.42
N LYS A 108 -15.85 4.99 11.91
CA LYS A 108 -17.07 5.69 12.34
C LYS A 108 -17.96 6.06 11.17
N THR A 109 -17.37 6.56 10.10
CA THR A 109 -18.09 6.92 8.88
C THR A 109 -18.65 5.65 8.23
N PHE A 110 -17.85 4.59 8.10
CA PHE A 110 -18.32 3.29 7.61
C PHE A 110 -19.52 2.74 8.40
N TRP A 111 -19.44 2.74 9.74
CA TRP A 111 -20.54 2.28 10.59
C TRP A 111 -21.80 3.15 10.47
N LEU A 112 -21.65 4.47 10.31
CA LEU A 112 -22.78 5.37 10.08
C LEU A 112 -23.51 5.01 8.76
N GLY A 113 -22.76 4.70 7.69
CA GLY A 113 -23.33 4.21 6.44
C GLY A 113 -24.09 2.90 6.60
N VAL A 114 -23.52 1.94 7.33
CA VAL A 114 -24.16 0.64 7.62
C VAL A 114 -25.47 0.82 8.41
N VAL A 115 -25.48 1.68 9.44
CA VAL A 115 -26.69 1.93 10.24
C VAL A 115 -27.80 2.55 9.38
N ILE A 116 -27.48 3.51 8.51
CA ILE A 116 -28.49 4.14 7.64
C ILE A 116 -29.07 3.14 6.64
N LEU A 117 -28.23 2.28 6.05
CA LEU A 117 -28.68 1.22 5.15
C LEU A 117 -29.54 0.17 5.87
N LEU A 118 -29.22 -0.17 7.13
CA LEU A 118 -30.03 -1.08 7.94
C LEU A 118 -31.41 -0.49 8.27
N VAL A 119 -31.48 0.79 8.64
CA VAL A 119 -32.75 1.48 8.91
C VAL A 119 -33.60 1.54 7.62
N PHE A 120 -32.97 1.81 6.47
CA PHE A 120 -33.65 1.78 5.18
C PHE A 120 -34.21 0.38 4.86
N ALA A 121 -33.38 -0.66 5.02
CA ALA A 121 -33.78 -2.05 4.78
C ALA A 121 -34.95 -2.45 5.70
N LEU A 122 -34.89 -2.13 6.98
CA LEU A 122 -35.97 -2.40 7.95
C LEU A 122 -37.26 -1.68 7.58
N THR A 123 -37.18 -0.40 7.20
CA THR A 123 -38.35 0.38 6.81
C THR A 123 -39.00 -0.19 5.55
N MET A 124 -38.20 -0.57 4.55
CA MET A 124 -38.73 -1.22 3.34
C MET A 124 -39.35 -2.58 3.62
N SER A 125 -38.68 -3.42 4.40
CA SER A 125 -39.22 -4.72 4.79
C SER A 125 -40.53 -4.59 5.57
N MET A 126 -40.63 -3.62 6.49
CA MET A 126 -41.85 -3.37 7.26
C MET A 126 -42.98 -2.84 6.36
N SER A 127 -42.69 -1.95 5.42
CA SER A 127 -43.69 -1.45 4.46
C SER A 127 -44.18 -2.55 3.53
N LEU A 128 -43.30 -3.39 2.99
CA LEU A 128 -43.68 -4.51 2.13
C LEU A 128 -44.50 -5.55 2.89
N TYR A 129 -44.13 -5.81 4.14
CA TYR A 129 -44.89 -6.70 5.03
C TYR A 129 -46.28 -6.13 5.36
N GLY A 130 -46.39 -4.84 5.65
CA GLY A 130 -47.68 -4.17 5.87
C GLY A 130 -48.60 -4.23 4.65
N SER A 131 -48.05 -3.98 3.45
CA SER A 131 -48.80 -4.12 2.20
C SER A 131 -49.25 -5.56 1.93
N TYR A 132 -48.41 -6.55 2.26
CA TYR A 132 -48.75 -7.97 2.14
C TYR A 132 -49.89 -8.38 3.08
N GLN A 133 -49.87 -7.90 4.33
CA GLN A 133 -50.94 -8.16 5.32
C GLN A 133 -52.29 -7.54 4.92
N ILE A 134 -52.28 -6.36 4.29
CA ILE A 134 -53.49 -5.73 3.75
C ILE A 134 -54.06 -6.54 2.58
N LEU A 135 -53.19 -7.04 1.67
CA LEU A 135 -53.59 -7.87 0.53
C LEU A 135 -54.15 -9.24 0.94
N GLN A 136 -53.71 -9.81 2.06
CA GLN A 136 -54.27 -11.06 2.62
C GLN A 136 -55.58 -10.88 3.40
N GLY A 137 -56.11 -9.65 3.48
CA GLY A 137 -57.40 -9.37 4.11
C GLY A 137 -57.37 -9.23 5.64
N GLY A 138 -56.18 -9.10 6.25
CA GLY A 138 -56.03 -9.00 7.72
C GLY A 138 -56.47 -7.66 8.33
N ILE A 139 -56.59 -6.59 7.53
CA ILE A 139 -57.06 -5.27 7.97
C ILE A 139 -58.16 -4.79 7.01
N THR A 140 -59.42 -4.96 7.40
CA THR A 140 -60.56 -4.45 6.63
C THR A 140 -60.76 -2.97 6.94
N VAL A 141 -60.15 -2.08 6.16
CA VAL A 141 -60.37 -0.64 6.31
C VAL A 141 -61.69 -0.28 5.61
N LYS A 142 -62.66 0.19 6.39
CA LYS A 142 -64.03 0.46 5.91
C LYS A 142 -64.16 1.73 5.05
N ASP A 143 -63.14 2.58 4.99
CA ASP A 143 -63.14 3.82 4.21
C ASP A 143 -61.94 3.92 3.25
N VAL A 144 -62.23 3.80 1.96
CA VAL A 144 -61.25 3.92 0.85
C VAL A 144 -60.49 5.25 0.91
N SER A 145 -61.14 6.33 1.33
CA SER A 145 -60.51 7.65 1.48
C SER A 145 -59.44 7.68 2.57
N ILE A 146 -59.63 6.94 3.68
CA ILE A 146 -58.64 6.85 4.76
C ILE A 146 -57.47 5.98 4.33
N VAL A 147 -57.73 4.87 3.61
CA VAL A 147 -56.66 4.03 3.03
C VAL A 147 -55.79 4.84 2.06
N ALA A 148 -56.40 5.63 1.19
CA ALA A 148 -55.69 6.47 0.22
C ALA A 148 -54.85 7.56 0.90
N ALA A 149 -55.36 8.18 1.97
CA ALA A 149 -54.62 9.17 2.75
C ALA A 149 -53.43 8.54 3.49
N VAL A 150 -53.63 7.38 4.13
CA VAL A 150 -52.59 6.66 4.87
C VAL A 150 -51.52 6.10 3.92
N SER A 151 -51.91 5.55 2.77
CA SER A 151 -50.96 5.03 1.78
C SER A 151 -50.14 6.15 1.14
N GLY A 152 -50.75 7.29 0.85
CA GLY A 152 -50.04 8.49 0.38
C GLY A 152 -49.03 9.01 1.41
N PHE A 153 -49.41 9.04 2.68
CA PHE A 153 -48.51 9.44 3.77
C PHE A 153 -47.34 8.47 3.93
N ILE A 154 -47.59 7.17 3.96
CA ILE A 154 -46.55 6.13 4.03
C ILE A 154 -45.61 6.22 2.82
N GLY A 155 -46.16 6.37 1.61
CA GLY A 155 -45.37 6.55 0.38
C GLY A 155 -44.46 7.77 0.43
N SER A 156 -44.93 8.88 1.02
CA SER A 156 -44.11 10.10 1.17
C SER A 156 -42.94 9.92 2.13
N ILE A 157 -43.15 9.22 3.27
CA ILE A 157 -42.08 8.90 4.23
C ILE A 157 -41.06 7.97 3.58
N ILE A 158 -41.52 6.94 2.89
CA ILE A 158 -40.66 5.99 2.18
C ILE A 158 -39.84 6.70 1.10
N GLY A 159 -40.47 7.59 0.33
CA GLY A 159 -39.78 8.40 -0.67
C GLY A 159 -38.69 9.28 -0.06
N TYR A 160 -38.98 9.93 1.07
CA TYR A 160 -38.01 10.76 1.79
C TYR A 160 -36.82 9.94 2.33
N ILE A 161 -37.08 8.78 2.94
CA ILE A 161 -36.02 7.91 3.45
C ILE A 161 -35.19 7.35 2.28
N SER A 162 -35.82 6.97 1.17
CA SER A 162 -35.13 6.52 -0.05
C SER A 162 -34.20 7.59 -0.60
N ALA A 163 -34.65 8.85 -0.65
CA ALA A 163 -33.82 9.97 -1.11
C ALA A 163 -32.62 10.24 -0.20
N ASN A 164 -32.78 10.14 1.12
CA ASN A 164 -31.67 10.29 2.07
C ASN A 164 -30.70 9.09 2.02
N ALA A 165 -31.20 7.86 1.85
CA ALA A 165 -30.37 6.69 1.65
C ALA A 165 -29.52 6.81 0.37
N GLN A 166 -30.10 7.34 -0.70
CA GLN A 166 -29.37 7.59 -1.95
C GLN A 166 -28.23 8.59 -1.77
N GLN A 167 -28.43 9.65 -0.97
CA GLN A 167 -27.36 10.60 -0.63
C GLN A 167 -26.19 9.93 0.11
N VAL A 168 -26.48 9.01 1.03
CA VAL A 168 -25.45 8.24 1.75
C VAL A 168 -24.69 7.31 0.81
N VAL A 169 -25.40 6.59 -0.06
CA VAL A 169 -24.78 5.75 -1.09
C VAL A 169 -23.89 6.60 -2.02
N SER A 170 -24.34 7.79 -2.44
CA SER A 170 -23.55 8.72 -3.23
C SER A 170 -22.35 9.30 -2.49
N TYR A 171 -22.40 9.42 -1.16
CA TYR A 171 -21.24 9.84 -0.37
C TYR A 171 -20.17 8.74 -0.32
N PHE A 172 -20.55 7.48 -0.11
CA PHE A 172 -19.62 6.34 -0.02
C PHE A 172 -19.08 5.88 -1.37
N TYR A 173 -19.94 5.77 -2.38
CA TYR A 173 -19.60 5.25 -3.71
C TYR A 173 -19.41 6.34 -4.77
N GLY A 174 -19.70 7.60 -4.44
CA GLY A 174 -19.43 8.74 -5.31
C GLY A 174 -18.08 9.40 -5.02
N SER A 175 -17.83 10.50 -5.71
CA SER A 175 -16.54 11.21 -5.66
C SER A 175 -16.26 11.91 -4.31
N SER A 176 -17.26 12.08 -3.45
CA SER A 176 -17.15 12.91 -2.24
C SER A 176 -16.17 12.32 -1.20
N SER A 177 -16.24 11.02 -0.92
CA SER A 177 -15.28 10.34 -0.04
C SER A 177 -13.86 10.32 -0.63
N GLY A 178 -13.75 10.21 -1.97
CA GLY A 178 -12.46 10.26 -2.67
C GLY A 178 -11.78 11.64 -2.63
N SER A 179 -12.55 12.72 -2.66
CA SER A 179 -12.02 14.09 -2.55
C SER A 179 -11.40 14.37 -1.18
N LYS A 180 -11.97 13.81 -0.09
CA LYS A 180 -11.41 13.92 1.26
C LYS A 180 -10.05 13.22 1.35
N GLN A 181 -9.94 12.00 0.86
CA GLN A 181 -8.68 11.24 0.82
C GLN A 181 -7.60 11.97 0.00
N LYS A 182 -7.95 12.55 -1.15
CA LYS A 182 -7.02 13.35 -1.97
C LYS A 182 -6.55 14.61 -1.26
N THR A 183 -7.44 15.29 -0.53
CA THR A 183 -7.12 16.50 0.23
C THR A 183 -6.21 16.20 1.42
N ASP A 184 -6.45 15.07 2.10
CA ASP A 184 -5.61 14.60 3.21
C ASP A 184 -4.21 14.20 2.71
N ALA A 185 -4.12 13.43 1.62
CA ALA A 185 -2.85 13.08 0.98
C ALA A 185 -2.05 14.31 0.51
N MET A 186 -2.75 15.32 -0.03
CA MET A 186 -2.14 16.58 -0.44
C MET A 186 -1.64 17.39 0.78
N THR A 187 -2.42 17.42 1.86
CA THR A 187 -2.03 18.09 3.11
C THR A 187 -0.81 17.43 3.75
N ASP A 188 -0.75 16.10 3.76
CA ASP A 188 0.40 15.37 4.29
C ASP A 188 1.65 15.56 3.40
N SER A 189 1.49 15.66 2.08
CA SER A 189 2.57 16.05 1.15
C SER A 189 3.11 17.46 1.43
N PHE A 190 2.25 18.42 1.79
CA PHE A 190 2.71 19.77 2.16
C PHE A 190 3.43 19.81 3.51
N LYS A 191 3.05 18.96 4.47
CA LYS A 191 3.73 18.85 5.76
C LYS A 191 5.12 18.25 5.64
N SER A 192 5.31 17.24 4.79
CA SER A 192 6.63 16.62 4.57
C SER A 192 7.62 17.57 3.89
N ILE A 193 7.16 18.48 3.04
CA ILE A 193 8.00 19.48 2.36
C ILE A 193 8.54 20.56 3.33
N LYS A 194 7.79 20.92 4.38
CA LYS A 194 8.18 21.96 5.34
C LYS A 194 9.19 21.52 6.41
N ILE A 195 9.59 20.25 6.45
CA ILE A 195 10.51 19.70 7.47
C ILE A 195 11.97 19.63 6.96
N LYS A 196 12.31 20.27 5.84
CA LYS A 196 13.71 20.55 5.45
C LYS A 196 14.07 22.00 5.72
#